data_AF-A0A4Y3PBA7-F1
#
_entry.id   AF-A0A4Y3PBA7-F1
#
_cell.length_a   1.000
_cell.length_b   1.000
_cell.length_c   1.000
_cell.angle_alpha   90.00
_cell.angle_beta   90.00
_cell.angle_gamma   90.00
#
_symmetry.space_group_name_H-M   'P 1'
#
loop_
_entity.id
_entity.type
_entity.pdbx_description
1 polymer ?
#
loop_
_entity_poly.entity_id
_entity_poly.type
_entity_poly.pdbx_seq_one_letter_code
_entity_poly.pdbx_strand_id
1 'polypeptide(L)'
;MRPIDIARKLKLSTSALRNYEAQGLVPPVERSAGGYRLYTAEHVAYFTCIQAMSPGFGMEVTAEVVRNVQARQLDAALWRVNEVQALLQRDKQLAESNMRMFCELDGKQTQAESGEAWLTIKEASRKTGLPSSTIRHWEKTGLITTTRDPQNGYRLFNRSHIRKIMLLQALRAQVYSPTVVELKNAIAHMREDDVLEARKIATDSLQYLHRVNCWQMRGIHALYDLCRLVKLVE
;
A
#
# COMPACT_ATOMS: atom_id res chain seq x y z
N MET A 1 -5.92 33.49 1.12
CA MET A 1 -5.17 33.15 2.36
C MET A 1 -3.66 33.14 2.09
N ARG A 2 -2.82 33.47 3.08
CA ARG A 2 -1.36 33.41 2.89
C ARG A 2 -0.86 31.95 2.95
N PRO A 3 0.22 31.60 2.21
CA PRO A 3 0.76 30.24 2.18
C PRO A 3 1.09 29.64 3.55
N ILE A 4 1.60 30.45 4.49
CA ILE A 4 2.00 30.00 5.82
C ILE A 4 0.81 29.59 6.70
N ASP A 5 -0.34 30.23 6.52
CA ASP A 5 -1.56 29.94 7.27
C ASP A 5 -2.12 28.57 6.86
N ILE A 6 -2.05 28.26 5.56
CA ILE A 6 -2.45 26.96 4.99
C ILE A 6 -1.47 25.86 5.40
N ALA A 7 -0.17 26.13 5.30
CA ALA A 7 0.89 25.21 5.70
C ALA A 7 0.72 24.75 7.16
N ARG A 8 0.48 25.70 8.09
CA ARG A 8 0.22 25.39 9.50
C ARG A 8 -1.08 24.59 9.69
N LYS A 9 -2.16 24.99 9.03
CA LYS A 9 -3.46 24.30 9.14
C LYS A 9 -3.38 22.85 8.67
N LEU A 10 -2.65 22.60 7.59
CA LEU A 10 -2.54 21.27 6.97
C LEU A 10 -1.33 20.47 7.44
N LYS A 11 -0.53 21.01 8.37
CA LYS A 11 0.76 20.43 8.80
C LYS A 11 1.68 20.09 7.61
N LEU A 12 1.67 20.96 6.60
CA LEU A 12 2.51 20.86 5.41
C LEU A 12 3.61 21.93 5.45
N SER A 13 4.70 21.71 4.74
CA SER A 13 5.68 22.76 4.49
C SER A 13 5.20 23.71 3.39
N THR A 14 5.65 24.96 3.41
CA THR A 14 5.39 25.89 2.31
C THR A 14 6.06 25.43 1.00
N SER A 15 7.14 24.64 1.09
CA SER A 15 7.75 23.98 -0.07
C SER A 15 6.88 22.87 -0.66
N ALA A 16 6.15 22.11 0.16
CA ALA A 16 5.20 21.10 -0.32
C ALA A 16 4.07 21.72 -1.13
N LEU A 17 3.50 22.85 -0.65
CA LEU A 17 2.48 23.58 -1.39
C LEU A 17 2.99 24.03 -2.78
N ARG A 18 4.22 24.55 -2.85
CA ARG A 18 4.87 24.94 -4.10
C ARG A 18 5.14 23.75 -5.02
N ASN A 19 5.48 22.59 -4.46
CA ASN A 19 5.73 21.39 -5.22
C ASN A 19 4.44 20.87 -5.88
N TYR A 20 3.33 20.87 -5.14
CA TYR A 20 2.02 20.49 -5.69
C TYR A 20 1.55 21.45 -6.80
N GLU A 21 1.79 22.75 -6.64
CA GLU A 21 1.57 23.74 -7.70
C GLU A 21 2.44 23.46 -8.94
N ALA A 22 3.74 23.23 -8.75
CA ALA A 22 4.67 22.93 -9.85
C ALA A 22 4.32 21.63 -10.61
N GLN A 23 3.70 20.66 -9.93
CA GLN A 23 3.22 19.41 -10.53
C GLN A 23 1.81 19.53 -11.15
N GLY A 24 1.17 20.70 -11.09
CA GLY A 24 -0.18 20.92 -11.61
C GLY A 24 -1.27 20.18 -10.83
N LEU A 25 -1.04 19.88 -9.55
CA LEU A 25 -2.03 19.19 -8.71
C LEU A 25 -3.05 20.14 -8.07
N VAL A 26 -2.87 21.44 -8.25
CA VAL A 26 -3.82 22.45 -7.81
C VAL A 26 -4.08 23.43 -8.96
N PRO A 27 -5.24 24.10 -8.99
CA PRO A 27 -5.54 25.13 -9.97
C PRO A 27 -4.47 26.23 -10.02
N PRO A 28 -4.36 26.96 -11.15
CA PRO A 28 -3.44 28.08 -11.28
C PRO A 28 -3.65 29.13 -10.18
N VAL A 29 -2.56 29.47 -9.49
CA VAL A 29 -2.58 30.41 -8.36
C VAL A 29 -2.33 31.82 -8.85
N GLU A 30 -3.27 32.72 -8.61
CA GLU A 30 -3.08 34.15 -8.88
C GLU A 30 -2.01 34.77 -7.98
N ARG A 31 -1.37 35.83 -8.47
CA ARG A 31 -0.40 36.61 -7.71
C ARG A 31 -0.97 37.99 -7.39
N SER A 32 -0.71 38.47 -6.18
CA SER A 32 -0.99 39.85 -5.80
C SER A 32 -0.09 40.82 -6.55
N ALA A 33 -0.44 42.11 -6.53
CA ALA A 33 0.39 43.19 -7.08
C ALA A 33 1.83 43.21 -6.50
N GLY A 34 2.02 42.71 -5.27
CA GLY A 34 3.33 42.54 -4.63
C GLY A 34 4.03 41.21 -4.95
N GLY A 35 3.54 40.40 -5.88
CA GLY A 35 4.13 39.13 -6.31
C GLY A 35 3.85 37.92 -5.40
N TYR A 36 2.99 38.06 -4.38
CA TYR A 36 2.66 36.97 -3.45
C TYR A 36 1.55 36.08 -4.00
N ARG A 37 1.63 34.76 -3.75
CA ARG A 37 0.58 33.79 -4.10
C ARG A 37 -0.70 34.00 -3.30
N LEU A 38 -1.83 34.07 -4.00
CA LEU A 38 -3.16 34.21 -3.41
C LEU A 38 -3.92 32.89 -3.52
N TYR A 39 -3.93 32.12 -2.43
CA TYR A 39 -4.70 30.89 -2.36
C TYR A 39 -6.17 31.16 -2.01
N THR A 40 -7.07 30.63 -2.84
CA THR A 40 -8.53 30.66 -2.64
C THR A 40 -9.00 29.47 -1.78
N ALA A 41 -10.30 29.43 -1.44
CA ALA A 41 -10.91 28.30 -0.75
C ALA A 41 -10.77 26.99 -1.56
N GLU A 42 -10.86 27.07 -2.89
CA GLU A 42 -10.65 25.94 -3.80
C GLU A 42 -9.25 25.35 -3.64
N HIS A 43 -8.20 26.18 -3.67
CA HIS A 43 -6.84 25.71 -3.44
C HIS A 43 -6.67 25.00 -2.10
N VAL A 44 -7.30 25.54 -1.04
CA VAL A 44 -7.28 24.90 0.29
C VAL A 44 -7.95 23.53 0.26
N ALA A 45 -9.05 23.37 -0.46
CA ALA A 45 -9.72 22.08 -0.62
C ALA A 45 -8.83 21.07 -1.37
N TYR A 46 -8.16 21.49 -2.45
CA TYR A 46 -7.22 20.62 -3.16
C TYR A 46 -6.05 20.17 -2.27
N PHE A 47 -5.42 21.09 -1.53
CA PHE A 47 -4.34 20.73 -0.61
C PHE A 47 -4.84 19.80 0.52
N THR A 48 -6.06 20.02 1.01
CA THR A 48 -6.67 19.16 2.03
C THR A 48 -6.93 17.76 1.50
N CYS A 49 -7.45 17.65 0.26
CA CYS A 49 -7.68 16.39 -0.43
C CYS A 49 -6.36 15.62 -0.63
N ILE A 50 -5.33 16.28 -1.17
CA ILE A 50 -4.01 15.66 -1.38
C ILE A 50 -3.43 15.14 -0.06
N GLN A 51 -3.47 15.97 0.99
CA GLN A 51 -2.94 15.62 2.31
C GLN A 51 -3.69 14.44 2.94
N ALA A 52 -5.02 14.38 2.78
CA ALA A 52 -5.86 13.33 3.35
C ALA A 52 -5.78 12.01 2.58
N MET A 53 -5.65 12.05 1.24
CA MET A 53 -5.61 10.86 0.39
C MET A 53 -4.24 10.18 0.38
N SER A 54 -3.15 10.95 0.40
CA SER A 54 -1.79 10.42 0.22
C SER A 54 -1.43 9.24 1.14
N PRO A 55 -1.79 9.21 2.45
CA PRO A 55 -1.47 8.08 3.33
C PRO A 55 -2.21 6.77 2.99
N GLY A 56 -3.43 6.85 2.44
CA GLY A 56 -4.28 5.69 2.17
C GLY A 56 -4.24 5.20 0.72
N PHE A 57 -3.99 6.12 -0.22
CA PHE A 57 -3.99 5.86 -1.67
C PHE A 57 -2.59 5.97 -2.30
N GLY A 58 -1.65 6.65 -1.64
CA GLY A 58 -0.35 6.98 -2.22
C GLY A 58 -0.41 8.21 -3.12
N MET A 59 0.76 8.84 -3.31
CA MET A 59 0.87 10.12 -4.02
C MET A 59 0.53 10.01 -5.50
N GLU A 60 0.87 8.88 -6.15
CA GLU A 60 0.59 8.65 -7.57
C GLU A 60 -0.91 8.63 -7.86
N VAL A 61 -1.67 7.79 -7.13
CA VAL A 61 -3.13 7.72 -7.22
C VAL A 61 -3.78 9.05 -6.84
N THR A 62 -3.30 9.68 -5.77
CA THR A 62 -3.82 10.97 -5.31
C THR A 62 -3.66 12.04 -6.39
N ALA A 63 -2.52 12.08 -7.07
CA ALA A 63 -2.26 13.01 -8.16
C ALA A 63 -3.13 12.74 -9.39
N GLU A 64 -3.34 11.47 -9.74
CA GLU A 64 -4.26 11.05 -10.81
C GLU A 64 -5.70 11.49 -10.53
N VAL A 65 -6.22 11.16 -9.33
CA VAL A 65 -7.58 11.51 -8.91
C VAL A 65 -7.80 13.02 -8.93
N VAL A 66 -6.87 13.79 -8.37
CA VAL A 66 -6.98 15.25 -8.32
C VAL A 66 -6.89 15.88 -9.72
N ARG A 67 -6.11 15.30 -10.64
CA ARG A 67 -6.11 15.73 -12.05
C ARG A 67 -7.43 15.43 -12.75
N ASN A 68 -8.03 14.26 -12.51
CA ASN A 68 -9.35 13.94 -13.04
C ASN A 68 -10.42 14.90 -12.53
N VAL A 69 -10.37 15.30 -11.26
CA VAL A 69 -11.26 16.34 -10.69
C VAL A 69 -11.07 17.69 -11.39
N GLN A 70 -9.83 18.13 -11.62
CA GLN A 70 -9.55 19.37 -12.36
C GLN A 70 -10.06 19.29 -13.81
N ALA A 71 -9.95 18.13 -14.46
CA ALA A 71 -10.48 17.86 -15.80
C ALA A 71 -12.02 17.65 -15.83
N ARG A 72 -12.71 17.78 -14.68
CA ARG A 72 -14.14 17.50 -14.49
C ARG A 72 -14.56 16.07 -14.86
N GLN A 73 -13.64 15.12 -14.78
CA GLN A 73 -13.87 13.69 -15.01
C GLN A 73 -14.14 12.97 -13.69
N LEU A 74 -15.31 13.24 -13.08
CA LEU A 74 -15.67 12.70 -11.78
C LEU A 74 -15.69 11.16 -11.77
N ASP A 75 -16.29 10.54 -12.78
CA ASP A 75 -16.40 9.08 -12.83
C ASP A 75 -15.02 8.40 -12.86
N ALA A 76 -14.08 8.94 -13.64
CA ALA A 76 -12.71 8.43 -13.70
C ALA A 76 -12.00 8.54 -12.34
N ALA A 77 -12.20 9.64 -11.62
CA ALA A 77 -11.67 9.81 -10.27
C ALA A 77 -12.26 8.79 -9.28
N LEU A 78 -13.58 8.59 -9.29
CA LEU A 78 -14.28 7.69 -8.36
C LEU A 78 -13.97 6.22 -8.66
N TRP A 79 -13.91 5.81 -9.92
CA TRP A 79 -13.52 4.44 -10.29
C TRP A 79 -12.08 4.14 -9.93
N ARG A 80 -11.17 5.11 -10.07
CA ARG A 80 -9.78 4.93 -9.64
C ARG A 80 -9.66 4.73 -8.12
N VAL A 81 -10.41 5.51 -7.33
CA VAL A 81 -10.50 5.32 -5.88
C VAL A 81 -11.07 3.95 -5.53
N ASN A 82 -12.17 3.55 -6.19
CA ASN A 82 -12.81 2.26 -5.97
C ASN A 82 -11.88 1.08 -6.27
N GLU A 83 -11.10 1.15 -7.36
CA GLU A 83 -10.12 0.14 -7.70
C GLU A 83 -9.12 -0.08 -6.57
N VAL A 84 -8.57 0.99 -5.98
CA VAL A 84 -7.63 0.89 -4.87
C VAL A 84 -8.29 0.34 -3.59
N GLN A 85 -9.56 0.67 -3.34
CA GLN A 85 -10.33 0.05 -2.24
C GLN A 85 -10.56 -1.45 -2.48
N ALA A 86 -10.87 -1.86 -3.71
CA ALA A 86 -11.05 -3.27 -4.06
C ALA A 86 -9.74 -4.07 -3.87
N LEU A 87 -8.60 -3.46 -4.20
CA LEU A 87 -7.29 -4.05 -3.93
C LEU A 87 -7.03 -4.19 -2.42
N LEU A 88 -7.33 -3.16 -1.62
CA LEU A 88 -7.21 -3.25 -0.16
C LEU A 88 -8.06 -4.38 0.43
N GLN A 89 -9.30 -4.54 -0.05
CA GLN A 89 -10.19 -5.60 0.38
C GLN A 89 -9.63 -6.99 0.03
N ARG A 90 -9.04 -7.15 -1.16
CA ARG A 90 -8.36 -8.37 -1.58
C ARG A 90 -7.15 -8.69 -0.68
N ASP A 91 -6.32 -7.68 -0.41
CA ASP A 91 -5.15 -7.83 0.48
C ASP A 91 -5.57 -8.24 1.89
N LYS A 92 -6.68 -7.68 2.39
CA LYS A 92 -7.29 -8.04 3.68
C LYS A 92 -7.76 -9.50 3.71
N GLN A 93 -8.41 -9.98 2.65
CA GLN A 93 -8.83 -11.39 2.57
C GLN A 93 -7.64 -12.35 2.55
N LEU A 94 -6.56 -11.99 1.84
CA LEU A 94 -5.33 -12.76 1.84
C LEU A 94 -4.68 -12.79 3.23
N ALA A 95 -4.60 -11.64 3.91
CA ALA A 95 -4.07 -11.54 5.26
C ALA A 95 -4.86 -12.42 6.26
N GLU A 96 -6.20 -12.38 6.20
CA GLU A 96 -7.06 -13.21 7.05
C GLU A 96 -6.89 -14.71 6.77
N SER A 97 -6.80 -15.10 5.49
CA SER A 97 -6.57 -16.50 5.11
C SER A 97 -5.22 -17.00 5.62
N ASN A 98 -4.16 -16.19 5.47
CA ASN A 98 -2.83 -16.50 6.00
C ASN A 98 -2.86 -16.65 7.52
N MET A 99 -3.52 -15.72 8.22
CA MET A 99 -3.65 -15.76 9.68
C MET A 99 -4.34 -17.04 10.16
N ARG A 100 -5.47 -17.43 9.53
CA ARG A 100 -6.16 -18.70 9.84
C ARG A 100 -5.26 -19.91 9.63
N MET A 101 -4.56 -19.95 8.48
CA MET A 101 -3.63 -21.03 8.17
C MET A 101 -2.51 -21.14 9.21
N PHE A 102 -1.91 -20.03 9.64
CA PHE A 102 -0.85 -20.05 10.65
C PHE A 102 -1.36 -20.45 12.04
N CYS A 103 -2.59 -20.06 12.41
CA CYS A 103 -3.22 -20.53 13.64
C CYS A 103 -3.50 -22.04 13.63
N GLU A 104 -3.97 -22.60 12.51
CA GLU A 104 -4.21 -24.04 12.39
C GLU A 104 -2.93 -24.88 12.45
N LEU A 105 -1.81 -24.33 11.98
CA LEU A 105 -0.50 -24.98 12.03
C LEU A 105 0.08 -25.01 13.45
N ASP A 106 -0.22 -24.01 14.29
CA ASP A 106 0.15 -23.97 15.70
C ASP A 106 -0.50 -25.11 16.49
N GLY A 107 -1.78 -25.41 16.21
CA GLY A 107 -2.53 -26.50 16.86
C GLY A 107 -2.13 -27.92 16.42
N LYS A 108 -1.37 -28.08 15.34
CA LYS A 108 -0.95 -29.39 14.78
C LYS A 108 0.52 -29.74 15.05
N GLN A 109 1.20 -28.99 15.91
CA GLN A 109 2.64 -29.11 16.20
C GLN A 109 3.11 -30.44 16.83
N THR A 110 2.36 -31.55 16.80
CA THR A 110 2.78 -32.78 17.49
C THR A 110 3.12 -33.99 16.61
N GLN A 111 2.71 -34.13 15.33
CA GLN A 111 2.85 -35.47 14.71
C GLN A 111 3.14 -35.60 13.20
N ALA A 112 3.64 -34.59 12.48
CA ALA A 112 3.97 -34.77 11.05
C ALA A 112 5.13 -33.91 10.51
N GLU A 113 6.29 -33.95 11.16
CA GLU A 113 7.55 -33.36 10.65
C GLU A 113 8.47 -34.41 10.00
N SER A 114 7.89 -35.35 9.26
CA SER A 114 8.65 -36.31 8.44
C SER A 114 8.40 -36.04 6.95
N GLY A 115 9.18 -35.10 6.40
CA GLY A 115 9.31 -34.85 4.96
C GLY A 115 9.30 -33.36 4.63
N GLU A 116 10.48 -32.74 4.53
CA GLU A 116 10.66 -31.47 3.84
C GLU A 116 10.35 -31.67 2.35
N ALA A 117 9.08 -31.52 1.98
CA ALA A 117 8.69 -31.44 0.58
C ALA A 117 9.21 -30.11 0.03
N TRP A 118 10.43 -30.12 -0.49
CA TRP A 118 11.02 -29.03 -1.26
C TRP A 118 10.22 -28.84 -2.55
N LEU A 119 9.80 -27.60 -2.79
CA LEU A 119 9.02 -27.24 -3.97
C LEU A 119 9.88 -26.48 -4.97
N THR A 120 9.68 -26.75 -6.25
CA THR A 120 10.19 -25.93 -7.34
C THR A 120 9.46 -24.58 -7.38
N ILE A 121 10.03 -23.60 -8.08
CA ILE A 121 9.37 -22.30 -8.28
C ILE A 121 7.99 -22.42 -8.96
N LYS A 122 7.81 -23.42 -9.84
CA LYS A 122 6.52 -23.67 -10.52
C LYS A 122 5.48 -24.19 -9.53
N GLU A 123 5.87 -25.07 -8.62
CA GLU A 123 4.99 -25.57 -7.56
C GLU A 123 4.67 -24.49 -6.54
N ALA A 124 5.65 -23.68 -6.13
CA ALA A 124 5.44 -22.53 -5.25
C ALA A 124 4.46 -21.53 -5.89
N SER A 125 4.63 -21.23 -7.19
CA SER A 125 3.73 -20.38 -7.98
C SER A 125 2.30 -20.91 -8.02
N ARG A 126 2.13 -22.22 -8.30
CA ARG A 126 0.80 -22.86 -8.28
C ARG A 126 0.16 -22.83 -6.89
N LYS A 127 0.95 -23.02 -5.85
CA LYS A 127 0.46 -23.06 -4.46
C LYS A 127 0.04 -21.68 -3.94
N THR A 128 0.74 -20.62 -4.31
CA THR A 128 0.46 -19.25 -3.84
C THR A 128 -0.38 -18.44 -4.83
N GLY A 129 -0.59 -18.96 -6.05
CA GLY A 129 -1.26 -18.26 -7.14
C GLY A 129 -0.47 -17.06 -7.68
N LEU A 130 0.81 -16.90 -7.29
CA LEU A 130 1.66 -15.82 -7.75
C LEU A 130 2.44 -16.20 -9.02
N PRO A 131 2.63 -15.27 -9.97
CA PRO A 131 3.53 -15.49 -11.09
C PRO A 131 4.95 -15.82 -10.62
N SER A 132 5.60 -16.79 -11.27
CA SER A 132 7.00 -17.11 -10.95
C SER A 132 7.94 -15.90 -11.10
N SER A 133 7.61 -14.94 -11.97
CA SER A 133 8.36 -13.68 -12.11
C SER A 133 8.33 -12.83 -10.84
N THR A 134 7.20 -12.78 -10.13
CA THR A 134 7.06 -12.07 -8.84
C THR A 134 7.92 -12.73 -7.77
N ILE A 135 7.88 -14.07 -7.68
CA ILE A 135 8.70 -14.83 -6.72
C ILE A 135 10.20 -14.60 -6.99
N ARG A 136 10.62 -14.61 -8.27
CA ARG A 136 12.02 -14.29 -8.66
C ARG A 136 12.40 -12.86 -8.31
N HIS A 137 11.48 -11.92 -8.48
CA HIS A 137 11.74 -10.53 -8.12
C HIS A 137 12.03 -10.39 -6.63
N TRP A 138 11.23 -11.03 -5.77
CA TRP A 138 11.46 -11.03 -4.32
C TRP A 138 12.75 -11.72 -3.89
N GLU A 139 13.14 -12.78 -4.58
CA GLU A 139 14.47 -13.39 -4.39
C GLU A 139 15.59 -12.40 -4.76
N LYS A 140 15.48 -11.74 -5.93
CA LYS A 140 16.47 -10.76 -6.39
C LYS A 140 16.59 -9.55 -5.44
N THR A 141 15.49 -9.12 -4.82
CA THR A 141 15.49 -8.02 -3.85
C THR A 141 15.85 -8.48 -2.43
N GLY A 142 16.17 -9.76 -2.21
CA GLY A 142 16.58 -10.29 -0.91
C GLY A 142 15.45 -10.47 0.10
N LEU A 143 14.18 -10.41 -0.33
CA LEU A 143 13.03 -10.64 0.56
C LEU A 143 12.82 -12.14 0.84
N ILE A 144 13.34 -13.00 -0.03
CA ILE A 144 13.33 -14.46 0.11
C ILE A 144 14.71 -14.99 -0.30
N THR A 145 15.35 -15.76 0.57
CA THR A 145 16.64 -16.39 0.27
C THR A 145 16.43 -17.88 0.07
N THR A 146 16.65 -18.40 -1.14
CA THR A 146 16.50 -19.83 -1.43
C THR A 146 17.83 -20.53 -1.61
N THR A 147 17.90 -21.80 -1.21
CA THR A 147 18.97 -22.71 -1.59
C THR A 147 18.74 -23.24 -3.01
N ARG A 148 19.84 -23.63 -3.67
CA ARG A 148 19.79 -24.33 -4.95
C ARG A 148 20.12 -25.80 -4.73
N ASP A 149 19.38 -26.64 -5.44
CA ASP A 149 19.65 -28.07 -5.50
C ASP A 149 21.05 -28.29 -6.10
N PRO A 150 21.96 -28.99 -5.39
CA PRO A 150 23.32 -29.22 -5.85
C PRO A 150 23.43 -30.15 -7.08
N GLN A 151 22.38 -30.93 -7.41
CA GLN A 151 22.41 -31.87 -8.52
C GLN A 151 21.92 -31.27 -9.85
N ASN A 152 20.91 -30.39 -9.81
CA ASN A 152 20.28 -29.84 -11.02
C ASN A 152 20.28 -28.30 -11.07
N GLY A 153 20.70 -27.61 -10.00
CA GLY A 153 20.78 -26.16 -9.92
C GLY A 153 19.43 -25.44 -9.81
N TYR A 154 18.31 -26.15 -9.68
CA TYR A 154 17.00 -25.56 -9.48
C TYR A 154 16.86 -24.96 -8.08
N ARG A 155 16.01 -23.93 -7.97
CA ARG A 155 15.69 -23.30 -6.69
C ARG A 155 14.70 -24.16 -5.93
N LEU A 156 14.99 -24.39 -4.66
CA LEU A 156 14.14 -25.17 -3.78
C LEU A 156 13.47 -24.25 -2.74
N PHE A 157 12.17 -24.44 -2.59
CA PHE A 157 11.33 -23.68 -1.68
C PHE A 157 10.81 -24.62 -0.60
N ASN A 158 11.21 -24.40 0.65
CA ASN A 158 10.65 -25.11 1.79
C ASN A 158 9.34 -24.45 2.26
N ARG A 159 8.72 -25.02 3.29
CA ARG A 159 7.48 -24.50 3.86
C ARG A 159 7.63 -23.06 4.37
N SER A 160 8.78 -22.71 4.95
CA SER A 160 9.03 -21.35 5.43
C SER A 160 9.04 -20.33 4.28
N HIS A 161 9.69 -20.67 3.16
CA HIS A 161 9.65 -19.82 1.96
C HIS A 161 8.21 -19.60 1.48
N ILE A 162 7.36 -20.63 1.52
CA ILE A 162 5.94 -20.47 1.18
C ILE A 162 5.24 -19.51 2.15
N ARG A 163 5.48 -19.61 3.47
CA ARG A 163 4.91 -18.68 4.47
C ARG A 163 5.36 -17.23 4.19
N LYS A 164 6.64 -17.01 3.90
CA LYS A 164 7.17 -15.68 3.52
C LYS A 164 6.48 -15.13 2.28
N ILE A 165 6.33 -15.96 1.23
CA ILE A 165 5.63 -15.59 -0.01
C ILE A 165 4.19 -15.17 0.27
N MET A 166 3.46 -15.92 1.09
CA MET A 166 2.07 -15.62 1.45
C MET A 166 1.96 -14.31 2.23
N LEU A 167 2.84 -14.07 3.20
CA LEU A 167 2.90 -12.82 3.95
C LEU A 167 3.20 -11.62 3.05
N LEU A 168 4.19 -11.73 2.15
CA LEU A 168 4.53 -10.68 1.19
C LEU A 168 3.38 -10.40 0.20
N GLN A 169 2.62 -11.42 -0.16
CA GLN A 169 1.45 -11.29 -1.04
C GLN A 169 0.35 -10.43 -0.41
N ALA A 170 0.11 -10.56 0.89
CA ALA A 170 -0.89 -9.77 1.62
C ALA A 170 -0.43 -8.31 1.87
N LEU A 171 0.87 -8.02 1.71
CA LEU A 171 1.47 -6.70 1.90
C LEU A 171 1.84 -6.01 0.59
N ARG A 172 1.13 -6.34 -0.50
CA ARG A 172 1.36 -5.74 -1.82
C ARG A 172 0.81 -4.30 -1.89
N ALA A 173 1.14 -3.48 -0.90
CA ALA A 173 0.76 -2.09 -0.83
C ALA A 173 1.41 -1.27 -1.96
N GLN A 174 0.60 -0.47 -2.65
CA GLN A 174 1.04 0.56 -3.61
C GLN A 174 1.59 1.81 -2.90
N VAL A 175 1.34 1.93 -1.60
CA VAL A 175 1.72 3.09 -0.79
C VAL A 175 3.03 2.80 -0.06
N TYR A 176 4.07 3.56 -0.39
CA TYR A 176 5.31 3.54 0.39
C TYR A 176 5.03 4.07 1.79
N SER A 177 5.21 3.22 2.80
CA SER A 177 5.06 3.57 4.21
C SER A 177 6.19 2.92 5.02
N PRO A 178 6.75 3.61 6.03
CA PRO A 178 7.74 3.03 6.93
C PRO A 178 7.28 1.69 7.53
N THR A 179 6.00 1.58 7.89
CA THR A 179 5.42 0.33 8.43
C THR A 179 5.48 -0.82 7.42
N VAL A 180 5.27 -0.56 6.14
CA VAL A 180 5.38 -1.61 5.10
C VAL A 180 6.83 -2.07 4.95
N VAL A 181 7.78 -1.14 5.04
CA VAL A 181 9.21 -1.47 4.99
C VAL A 181 9.60 -2.31 6.20
N GLU A 182 9.17 -1.93 7.40
CA GLU A 182 9.38 -2.69 8.64
C GLU A 182 8.79 -4.11 8.54
N LEU A 183 7.54 -4.25 8.08
CA LEU A 183 6.89 -5.54 7.90
C LEU A 183 7.60 -6.40 6.85
N LYS A 184 8.02 -5.83 5.71
CA LYS A 184 8.79 -6.54 4.69
C LYS A 184 10.14 -7.01 5.22
N ASN A 185 10.81 -6.18 6.02
CA ASN A 185 12.07 -6.54 6.67
C ASN A 185 11.87 -7.64 7.71
N ALA A 186 10.79 -7.58 8.51
CA ALA A 186 10.43 -8.65 9.45
C ALA A 186 10.21 -9.98 8.72
N ILE A 187 9.50 -9.97 7.58
CA ILE A 187 9.29 -11.18 6.77
C ILE A 187 10.61 -11.73 6.21
N ALA A 188 11.49 -10.85 5.74
CA ALA A 188 12.78 -11.27 5.18
C ALA A 188 13.64 -12.01 6.22
N HIS A 189 13.70 -11.47 7.45
CA HIS A 189 14.51 -12.01 8.55
C HIS A 189 13.81 -13.07 9.42
N MET A 190 12.54 -13.39 9.13
CA MET A 190 11.77 -14.41 9.84
C MET A 190 12.49 -15.76 9.81
N ARG A 191 12.57 -16.42 10.97
CA ARG A 191 13.24 -17.73 11.14
C ARG A 191 12.46 -18.84 10.45
N GLU A 192 13.15 -19.90 10.01
CA GLU A 192 12.52 -20.91 9.17
C GLU A 192 11.39 -21.69 9.87
N ASP A 193 11.57 -21.97 11.16
CA ASP A 193 10.67 -22.81 11.97
C ASP A 193 9.73 -22.01 12.89
N ASP A 194 9.78 -20.68 12.86
CA ASP A 194 9.03 -19.84 13.80
C ASP A 194 7.63 -19.51 13.29
N VAL A 195 6.69 -20.44 13.53
CA VAL A 195 5.27 -20.27 13.21
C VAL A 195 4.63 -19.16 14.07
N LEU A 196 5.13 -18.94 15.29
CA LEU A 196 4.63 -17.89 16.18
C LEU A 196 4.99 -16.50 15.64
N GLU A 197 6.21 -16.33 15.13
CA GLU A 197 6.66 -15.12 14.45
C GLU A 197 5.85 -14.87 13.17
N ALA A 198 5.63 -15.91 12.35
CA ALA A 198 4.79 -15.80 11.15
C ALA A 198 3.35 -15.35 11.49
N ARG A 199 2.78 -15.87 12.58
CA ARG A 199 1.46 -15.45 13.07
C ARG A 199 1.46 -14.00 13.55
N LYS A 200 2.49 -13.59 14.30
CA LYS A 200 2.62 -12.19 14.74
C LYS A 200 2.68 -11.25 13.55
N ILE A 201 3.51 -11.55 12.55
CA ILE A 201 3.62 -10.74 11.33
C ILE A 201 2.29 -10.69 10.57
N ALA A 202 1.54 -11.81 10.49
CA ALA A 202 0.21 -11.83 9.88
C ALA A 202 -0.78 -10.91 10.60
N THR A 203 -0.77 -10.92 11.94
CA THR A 203 -1.60 -10.02 12.76
C THR A 203 -1.21 -8.56 12.55
N ASP A 204 0.08 -8.24 12.60
CA ASP A 204 0.59 -6.88 12.40
C ASP A 204 0.25 -6.36 10.99
N SER A 205 0.33 -7.25 9.99
CA SER A 205 -0.08 -6.96 8.61
C SER A 205 -1.57 -6.61 8.52
N LEU A 206 -2.44 -7.39 9.18
CA LEU A 206 -3.88 -7.13 9.19
C LEU A 206 -4.22 -5.81 9.89
N GLN A 207 -3.56 -5.52 11.02
CA GLN A 207 -3.69 -4.25 11.72
C GLN A 207 -3.26 -3.07 10.85
N TYR A 208 -2.17 -3.21 10.08
CA TYR A 208 -1.75 -2.21 9.12
C TYR A 208 -2.83 -1.97 8.05
N LEU A 209 -3.43 -3.01 7.46
CA LEU A 209 -4.50 -2.88 6.48
C LEU A 209 -5.74 -2.18 7.06
N HIS A 210 -6.09 -2.44 8.33
CA HIS A 210 -7.16 -1.70 9.01
C HIS A 210 -6.86 -0.19 9.11
N ARG A 211 -5.61 0.19 9.40
CA ARG A 211 -5.19 1.60 9.41
C ARG A 211 -5.26 2.22 8.02
N VAL A 212 -4.83 1.50 6.98
CA VAL A 212 -4.96 1.95 5.58
C VAL A 212 -6.42 2.19 5.23
N ASN A 213 -7.34 1.31 5.64
CA ASN A 213 -8.77 1.51 5.41
C ASN A 213 -9.28 2.81 6.05
N CYS A 214 -8.90 3.09 7.31
CA CYS A 214 -9.25 4.35 7.96
C CYS A 214 -8.69 5.57 7.21
N TRP A 215 -7.46 5.50 6.70
CA TRP A 215 -6.88 6.57 5.89
C TRP A 215 -7.60 6.73 4.55
N GLN A 216 -7.99 5.64 3.89
CA GLN A 216 -8.78 5.71 2.65
C GLN A 216 -10.14 6.37 2.90
N MET A 217 -10.84 6.02 3.98
CA MET A 217 -12.11 6.66 4.34
C MET A 217 -11.97 8.17 4.57
N ARG A 218 -10.91 8.59 5.27
CA ARG A 218 -10.59 10.02 5.42
C ARG A 218 -10.29 10.69 4.08
N GLY A 219 -9.56 10.03 3.20
CA GLY A 219 -9.24 10.53 1.86
C GLY A 219 -10.49 10.69 0.99
N ILE A 220 -11.40 9.72 1.01
CA ILE A 220 -12.67 9.74 0.28
C ILE A 220 -13.56 10.89 0.77
N HIS A 221 -13.64 11.09 2.08
CA HIS A 221 -14.38 12.22 2.64
C HIS A 221 -13.83 13.56 2.14
N ALA A 222 -12.51 13.75 2.15
CA ALA A 222 -11.89 14.97 1.65
C ALA A 222 -12.06 15.16 0.13
N LEU A 223 -12.06 14.07 -0.64
CA LEU A 223 -12.36 14.08 -2.08
C LEU A 223 -13.82 14.51 -2.33
N TYR A 224 -14.76 13.97 -1.57
CA TYR A 224 -16.17 14.34 -1.70
C TYR A 224 -16.38 15.84 -1.40
N ASP A 225 -15.76 16.35 -0.33
CA ASP A 225 -15.79 17.77 0.00
C ASP A 225 -15.21 18.65 -1.11
N LEU A 226 -14.10 18.22 -1.72
CA LEU A 226 -13.52 18.89 -2.88
C LEU A 226 -14.51 18.90 -4.05
N CYS A 227 -15.07 17.75 -4.42
CA CYS A 227 -16.03 17.62 -5.52
C CYS A 227 -17.28 18.50 -5.32
N ARG A 228 -17.78 18.60 -4.09
CA ARG A 228 -18.91 19.48 -3.75
C ARG A 228 -18.53 20.96 -3.93
N LEU A 229 -17.34 21.35 -3.47
CA LEU A 229 -16.86 22.73 -3.62
C LEU A 229 -16.69 23.13 -5.09
N VAL A 230 -16.20 22.23 -5.95
CA VAL A 230 -16.03 22.47 -7.38
C VAL A 230 -17.30 22.19 -8.22
N LYS A 231 -18.43 21.90 -7.57
CA LYS A 231 -19.75 21.63 -8.18
C LYS A 231 -19.71 20.46 -9.18
N LEU A 232 -19.06 19.36 -8.78
CA LEU A 232 -19.11 18.08 -9.51
C LEU A 232 -20.14 17.11 -8.91
N VAL A 233 -20.50 17.30 -7.65
CA VAL A 233 -21.56 16.56 -6.95
C VAL A 233 -22.48 17.55 -6.25
N GLU A 234 -23.71 17.13 -5.99
CA GLU A 234 -24.73 17.88 -5.24
C GLU A 234 -24.36 18.05 -3.75
#